data_AF-A0AAD8JDQ6-F1
#
_entry.id   AF-A0AAD8JDQ6-F1
#
_cell.length_a   1.000
_cell.length_b   1.000
_cell.length_c   1.000
_cell.angle_alpha   90.00
_cell.angle_beta   90.00
_cell.angle_gamma   90.00
#
_symmetry.space_group_name_H-M   'P 1'
#
loop_
_entity.id
_entity.type
_entity.pdbx_description
1 polymer ?
#
loop_
_entity_poly.entity_id
_entity_poly.type
_entity_poly.pdbx_seq_one_letter_code
_entity_poly.pdbx_strand_id
1 'polypeptide(L)'
;MKANKSSDVSEDSASYDPSLNLVKSFSHDQRPVALWSKNWIIGRWIALVFLFFFVLVVDIHCFRLLRKYNPEDTVHGLFVMGFGNLVGFGFLATQARELIEDSNTVDNLPWWCFGLTTSRSK
;
A
#
# COMPACT_ATOMS: atom_id res chain seq x y z
N MET A 1 -27.66 -39.93 -61.80
CA MET A 1 -26.74 -38.80 -61.53
C MET A 1 -26.77 -38.50 -60.03
N LYS A 2 -25.61 -38.13 -59.46
CA LYS A 2 -25.27 -37.76 -58.06
C LYS A 2 -26.37 -36.94 -57.34
N ALA A 3 -26.55 -36.92 -56.01
CA ALA A 3 -25.61 -37.07 -54.88
C ALA A 3 -26.33 -37.43 -53.55
N ASN A 4 -25.56 -38.00 -52.61
CA ASN A 4 -25.88 -38.20 -51.18
C ASN A 4 -25.94 -36.88 -50.39
N LYS A 5 -26.77 -36.81 -49.33
CA LYS A 5 -26.46 -36.15 -48.03
C LYS A 5 -27.52 -36.51 -46.97
N SER A 6 -27.31 -37.56 -46.19
CA SER A 6 -26.90 -37.55 -44.76
C SER A 6 -27.78 -36.69 -43.84
N SER A 7 -28.65 -37.37 -43.10
CA SER A 7 -29.10 -37.02 -41.76
C SER A 7 -27.89 -36.76 -40.84
N ASP A 8 -27.98 -35.79 -39.94
CA ASP A 8 -28.07 -36.07 -38.50
C ASP A 8 -28.13 -34.78 -37.67
N VAL A 9 -29.03 -34.83 -36.71
CA VAL A 9 -29.28 -33.85 -35.66
C VAL A 9 -28.11 -33.88 -34.69
N SER A 10 -27.54 -32.72 -34.37
CA SER A 10 -26.86 -32.48 -33.10
C SER A 10 -26.93 -30.99 -32.78
N GLU A 11 -27.86 -30.65 -31.89
CA GLU A 11 -27.78 -29.47 -31.04
C GLU A 11 -26.48 -29.57 -30.27
N ASP A 12 -25.50 -28.73 -30.60
CA ASP A 12 -24.34 -28.52 -29.74
C ASP A 12 -24.42 -27.09 -29.20
N SER A 13 -25.12 -27.00 -28.07
CA SER A 13 -25.13 -25.88 -27.14
C SER A 13 -23.71 -25.69 -26.63
N ALA A 14 -22.92 -24.88 -27.33
CA ALA A 14 -21.62 -24.45 -26.85
C ALA A 14 -21.80 -23.65 -25.55
N SER A 15 -21.73 -24.37 -24.44
CA SER A 15 -21.62 -23.84 -23.08
C SER A 15 -20.41 -22.90 -23.05
N TYR A 16 -20.68 -21.60 -23.07
CA TYR A 16 -19.69 -20.57 -22.77
C TYR A 16 -19.25 -20.79 -21.33
N ASP A 17 -18.15 -21.49 -21.14
CA ASP A 17 -17.52 -21.66 -19.84
C ASP A 17 -16.71 -20.38 -19.53
N PRO A 18 -17.18 -19.49 -18.63
CA PRO A 18 -16.50 -18.23 -18.36
C PRO A 18 -15.22 -18.43 -17.53
N SER A 19 -14.94 -19.65 -17.08
CA SER A 19 -13.79 -19.96 -16.23
C SER A 19 -12.45 -19.94 -16.98
N LEU A 20 -12.44 -20.19 -18.30
CA LEU A 20 -11.20 -20.27 -19.08
C LEU A 20 -10.63 -18.90 -19.48
N ASN A 21 -11.49 -17.88 -19.59
CA ASN A 21 -11.07 -16.51 -19.92
C ASN A 21 -10.55 -15.73 -18.70
N LEU A 22 -10.87 -16.16 -17.48
CA LEU A 22 -10.34 -15.55 -16.26
C LEU A 22 -8.86 -15.91 -16.04
N VAL A 23 -8.45 -17.12 -16.44
CA VAL A 23 -7.07 -17.61 -16.24
C VAL A 23 -6.10 -17.03 -17.26
N LYS A 24 -6.57 -16.65 -18.46
CA LYS A 24 -5.70 -16.17 -19.55
C LYS A 24 -5.40 -14.67 -19.53
N SER A 25 -6.04 -13.91 -18.64
CA SER A 25 -5.76 -12.47 -18.44
C SER A 25 -4.60 -12.20 -17.46
N PHE A 26 -3.93 -13.23 -16.95
CA PHE A 26 -2.87 -13.11 -15.94
C PHE A 26 -1.46 -13.21 -16.53
N SER A 27 -1.24 -12.65 -17.72
CA SER A 27 0.06 -12.69 -18.41
C SER A 27 0.34 -11.38 -19.12
N HIS A 28 0.37 -10.30 -18.35
CA HIS A 28 0.96 -9.04 -18.78
C HIS A 28 1.97 -8.60 -17.72
N ASP A 29 3.24 -8.88 -17.98
CA ASP A 29 4.44 -8.21 -17.45
C ASP A 29 4.32 -7.46 -16.10
N GLN A 30 3.82 -8.11 -15.08
CA GLN A 30 4.04 -7.66 -13.71
C GLN A 30 5.46 -8.08 -13.36
N ARG A 31 6.31 -7.09 -13.03
CA ARG A 31 7.43 -7.32 -12.09
C ARG A 31 6.95 -8.32 -11.03
N PRO A 32 7.78 -9.24 -10.55
CA PRO A 32 7.40 -10.10 -9.43
C PRO A 32 7.35 -9.23 -8.16
N VAL A 33 6.35 -8.37 -8.07
CA VAL A 33 5.99 -7.66 -6.85
C VAL A 33 5.37 -8.76 -6.01
N ALA A 34 6.06 -9.15 -4.94
CA ALA A 34 5.54 -10.13 -4.00
C ALA A 34 4.13 -9.67 -3.60
N LEU A 35 3.12 -10.47 -3.93
CA LEU A 35 1.74 -10.21 -3.53
C LEU A 35 1.69 -10.35 -2.01
N TRP A 36 1.87 -9.22 -1.31
CA TRP A 36 1.86 -9.19 0.14
C TRP A 36 0.44 -9.44 0.66
N SER A 37 0.33 -10.16 1.79
CA SER A 37 -0.94 -10.34 2.45
C SER A 37 -1.53 -8.98 2.86
N LYS A 38 -2.84 -8.79 2.66
CA LYS A 38 -3.58 -7.60 3.12
C LYS A 38 -3.31 -7.27 4.60
N ASN A 39 -3.25 -8.30 5.46
CA ASN A 39 -2.98 -8.13 6.89
C ASN A 39 -1.58 -7.58 7.17
N TRP A 40 -0.62 -7.93 6.31
CA TRP A 40 0.75 -7.44 6.41
C TRP A 40 0.85 -5.94 6.08
N ILE A 41 0.20 -5.51 4.99
CA ILE A 41 0.15 -4.09 4.59
C ILE A 41 -0.50 -3.25 5.69
N ILE A 42 -1.64 -3.70 6.22
CA ILE A 42 -2.33 -3.03 7.33
C ILE A 42 -1.44 -2.98 8.58
N GLY A 43 -0.74 -4.07 8.90
CA GLY A 43 0.18 -4.13 10.03
C GLY A 43 1.33 -3.11 9.91
N ARG A 44 1.95 -3.01 8.72
CA ARG A 44 3.00 -2.01 8.46
C ARG A 44 2.47 -0.58 8.61
N TRP A 45 1.25 -0.30 8.16
CA TRP A 45 0.63 1.00 8.36
C TRP A 45 0.41 1.34 9.84
N ILE A 46 -0.14 0.41 10.61
CA ILE A 46 -0.36 0.61 12.06
C ILE A 46 0.97 0.86 12.77
N ALA A 47 2.02 0.09 12.43
CA ALA A 47 3.35 0.27 12.98
C ALA A 47 3.94 1.65 12.62
N LEU A 48 3.75 2.11 11.39
CA LEU A 48 4.23 3.41 10.92
C LEU A 48 3.53 4.56 11.65
N VAL A 49 2.21 4.48 11.80
CA VAL A 49 1.42 5.46 12.56
C VAL A 49 1.81 5.46 14.04
N PHE A 50 1.98 4.29 14.65
CA PHE A 50 2.44 4.17 16.03
C PHE A 50 3.83 4.80 16.20
N LEU A 51 4.78 4.51 15.29
CA LEU A 51 6.12 5.06 15.33
C LEU A 51 6.11 6.59 15.20
N PHE A 52 5.27 7.13 14.32
CA PHE A 52 5.07 8.58 14.20
C PHE A 52 4.60 9.22 15.52
N PHE A 53 3.58 8.65 16.16
CA PHE A 53 3.11 9.15 17.46
C PHE A 53 4.15 9.00 18.57
N PHE A 54 4.87 7.88 18.58
CA PHE A 54 5.94 7.64 19.54
C PHE A 54 7.02 8.73 19.46
N VAL A 55 7.49 9.04 18.25
CA VAL A 55 8.48 10.12 18.03
C VAL A 55 7.95 11.46 18.54
N LEU A 56 6.71 11.83 18.21
CA LEU A 56 6.11 13.09 18.68
C LEU A 56 6.04 13.18 20.21
N VAL A 57 5.65 12.08 20.88
CA VAL A 57 5.58 12.05 22.35
C VAL A 57 6.97 12.20 22.95
N VAL A 58 7.96 11.47 22.42
CA VAL A 58 9.36 11.57 22.87
C VAL A 58 9.88 12.99 22.70
N ASP A 59 9.60 13.64 21.57
CA ASP A 59 10.01 15.02 21.33
C ASP A 59 9.41 16.00 22.33
N ILE A 60 8.11 15.89 22.60
CA ILE A 60 7.45 16.76 23.59
C ILE A 60 8.10 16.59 24.96
N HIS A 61 8.41 15.35 25.35
CA HIS A 61 9.08 15.07 26.62
C HIS A 61 10.51 15.62 26.65
N CYS A 62 11.30 15.38 25.62
CA CYS A 62 12.66 15.89 25.49
C CYS A 62 12.68 17.42 25.49
N PHE A 63 11.76 18.08 24.79
CA PHE A 63 11.63 19.53 24.77
C PHE A 63 11.26 20.09 26.15
N ARG A 64 10.32 19.45 26.87
CA ARG A 64 9.98 19.85 28.24
C ARG A 64 11.15 19.71 29.20
N LEU A 65 11.93 18.64 29.08
CA LEU A 65 13.13 18.43 29.90
C LEU A 65 14.20 19.47 29.56
N LEU A 66 14.45 19.73 28.28
CA LEU A 66 15.40 20.76 27.83
C LEU A 66 15.04 22.13 28.41
N ARG A 67 13.79 22.55 28.27
CA ARG A 67 13.31 23.83 28.78
C ARG A 67 13.37 23.94 30.30
N LYS A 68 13.20 22.82 31.01
CA LYS A 68 13.22 22.78 32.49
C LYS A 68 14.62 22.82 33.07
N TYR A 69 15.57 22.12 32.44
CA TYR A 69 16.89 21.89 33.03
C TYR A 69 18.01 22.71 32.38
N ASN A 70 17.93 23.05 31.09
CA ASN A 70 18.94 23.85 30.37
C ASN A 70 18.26 24.82 29.39
N PRO A 71 17.55 25.85 29.88
CA PRO A 71 16.82 26.79 29.03
C PRO A 71 17.72 27.60 28.09
N GLU A 72 18.97 27.87 28.47
CA GLU A 72 19.99 28.56 27.68
C GLU A 72 20.37 27.79 26.40
N ASP A 73 20.38 26.46 26.46
CA ASP A 73 20.70 25.58 25.32
C ASP A 73 19.47 25.20 24.49
N THR A 74 18.32 25.82 24.75
CA THR A 74 17.06 25.49 24.07
C THR A 74 17.21 25.58 22.55
N VAL A 75 17.90 26.61 22.04
CA VAL A 75 18.08 26.83 20.59
C VAL A 75 18.89 25.69 19.97
N HIS A 76 20.00 25.30 20.60
CA HIS A 76 20.84 24.21 20.12
C HIS A 76 20.10 22.87 20.20
N GLY A 77 19.42 22.59 21.31
CA GLY A 77 18.63 21.37 21.45
C GLY A 77 17.46 21.31 20.46
N LEU A 78 16.81 22.44 20.15
CA LEU A 78 15.77 22.51 19.13
C LEU A 78 16.33 22.22 17.73
N PHE A 79 17.55 22.69 17.44
CA PHE A 79 18.21 22.44 16.16
C PHE A 79 18.55 20.96 16.00
N VAL A 80 19.11 20.33 17.04
CA VAL A 80 19.43 18.89 17.04
C VAL A 80 18.16 18.03 16.92
N MET A 81 17.12 18.36 17.69
CA MET A 81 15.82 17.69 17.61
C MET A 81 15.18 17.86 16.24
N GLY A 82 15.22 19.08 15.68
CA GLY A 82 14.73 19.37 14.33
C GLY A 82 15.45 18.56 13.25
N PHE A 83 16.77 18.42 13.36
CA PHE A 83 17.55 17.60 12.43
C PHE A 83 17.22 16.10 12.56
N GLY A 84 17.10 15.59 13.79
CA GLY A 84 16.66 14.22 14.06
C GLY A 84 15.29 13.94 13.45
N ASN A 85 14.36 14.89 13.60
CA ASN A 85 13.02 14.81 13.01
C ASN A 85 13.03 14.88 11.49
N LEU A 86 13.87 15.72 10.88
CA LEU A 86 13.97 15.77 9.43
C LEU A 86 14.39 14.41 8.85
N VAL A 87 15.38 13.76 9.48
CA VAL A 87 15.84 12.43 9.08
C VAL A 87 14.77 11.37 9.36
N GLY A 88 14.18 11.39 10.56
CA GLY A 88 13.15 10.44 10.98
C GLY A 88 11.89 10.51 10.12
N PHE A 89 11.35 11.71 9.91
CA PHE A 89 10.20 11.92 9.02
C PHE A 89 10.54 11.66 7.56
N GLY A 90 11.76 11.94 7.12
CA GLY A 90 12.22 11.55 5.79
C GLY A 90 12.14 10.03 5.57
N PHE A 91 12.63 9.24 6.54
CA PHE A 91 12.52 7.79 6.50
C PHE A 91 11.06 7.31 6.56
N LEU A 92 10.26 7.86 7.48
CA LEU A 92 8.83 7.53 7.57
C LEU A 92 8.08 7.85 6.27
N ALA A 93 8.41 8.96 5.60
CA ALA A 93 7.81 9.33 4.32
C ALA A 93 8.18 8.36 3.21
N THR A 94 9.43 7.89 3.15
CA THR A 94 9.85 6.84 2.21
C THR A 94 9.10 5.55 2.46
N GLN A 95 9.03 5.10 3.72
CA GLN A 95 8.26 3.91 4.10
C GLN A 95 6.77 4.07 3.74
N ALA A 96 6.18 5.23 3.99
CA ALA A 96 4.78 5.49 3.64
C ALA A 96 4.56 5.44 2.12
N ARG A 97 5.50 5.94 1.31
CA ARG A 97 5.43 5.84 -0.16
C ARG A 97 5.50 4.40 -0.63
N GLU A 98 6.44 3.61 -0.11
CA GLU A 98 6.52 2.17 -0.41
C GLU A 98 5.20 1.46 -0.06
N LEU A 99 4.62 1.77 1.11
CA LEU A 99 3.34 1.19 1.51
C LEU A 99 2.17 1.60 0.61
N ILE A 100 2.15 2.83 0.09
CA ILE A 100 1.12 3.27 -0.87
C ILE A 100 1.28 2.50 -2.18
N GLU A 101 2.51 2.33 -2.67
CA GLU A 101 2.79 1.52 -3.87
C GLU A 101 2.39 0.06 -3.67
N ASP A 102 2.76 -0.55 -2.55
CA ASP A 102 2.34 -1.89 -2.15
C ASP A 102 0.80 -2.00 -2.08
N SER A 103 0.12 -0.98 -1.55
CA SER A 103 -1.34 -0.97 -1.41
C SER A 103 -2.04 -0.95 -2.77
N ASN A 104 -1.46 -0.32 -3.79
CA ASN A 104 -2.02 -0.31 -5.15
C ASN A 104 -1.98 -1.69 -5.83
N THR A 105 -1.20 -2.65 -5.30
CA THR A 105 -1.11 -4.01 -5.84
C THR A 105 -2.14 -4.98 -5.27
N VAL A 106 -2.90 -4.56 -4.24
CA VAL A 106 -3.84 -5.43 -3.51
C VAL A 106 -5.24 -4.81 -3.43
N ASP A 107 -6.26 -5.54 -3.87
CA ASP A 107 -7.67 -5.12 -3.74
C ASP A 107 -8.21 -5.29 -2.31
N ASN A 108 -9.28 -4.54 -1.99
CA ASN A 108 -10.00 -4.58 -0.71
C ASN A 108 -9.22 -4.06 0.51
N LEU A 109 -8.21 -3.21 0.34
CA LEU A 109 -7.60 -2.47 1.45
C LEU A 109 -8.51 -1.31 1.92
N PRO A 110 -8.44 -0.91 3.20
CA PRO A 110 -9.08 0.30 3.68
C PRO A 110 -8.65 1.53 2.88
N TRP A 111 -9.56 2.49 2.67
CA TRP A 111 -9.31 3.67 1.84
C TRP A 111 -8.09 4.50 2.29
N TRP A 112 -7.80 4.53 3.59
CA TRP A 112 -6.68 5.28 4.16
C TRP A 112 -5.31 4.65 3.85
N CYS A 113 -5.24 3.38 3.43
CA CYS A 113 -4.00 2.74 2.99
C CYS A 113 -3.49 3.28 1.64
N PHE A 114 -4.36 3.92 0.86
CA PHE A 114 -4.02 4.49 -0.44
C PHE A 114 -3.56 5.96 -0.35
N GLY A 115 -3.39 6.48 0.87
CA GLY A 115 -3.09 7.88 1.11
C GLY A 115 -4.25 8.83 0.76
N LEU A 116 -3.97 10.13 0.66
CA LEU A 116 -4.95 11.15 0.28
C LEU A 116 -5.26 11.19 -1.22
N THR A 117 -4.66 10.30 -2.03
CA THR A 117 -4.95 10.18 -3.46
C THR A 117 -6.27 9.43 -3.67
N THR A 118 -7.37 10.03 -3.20
CA THR A 118 -8.72 9.65 -3.65
C THR A 118 -8.92 10.25 -5.03
N SER A 119 -8.62 9.47 -6.06
CA SER A 119 -9.32 9.59 -7.34
C SER A 119 -9.40 8.22 -7.99
N ARG A 120 -10.15 7.31 -7.35
CA ARG A 120 -10.76 6.19 -8.07
C ARG A 120 -12.09 6.73 -8.58
N SER A 121 -12.05 7.59 -9.60
CA SER A 121 -13.24 7.81 -10.44
C SER A 121 -13.56 6.47 -11.06
N LYS A 122 -14.76 5.96 -10.77
CA LYS A 122 -15.34 4.83 -11.49
C LYS A 122 -15.45 5.15 -12.97
#